data_AF-A0A949NN13-F1
#
_entry.id   AF-A0A949NN13-F1
#
_cell.length_a   1.000
_cell.length_b   1.000
_cell.length_c   1.000
_cell.angle_alpha   90.00
_cell.angle_beta   90.00
_cell.angle_gamma   90.00
#
_symmetry.space_group_name_H-M   'P 1'
#
loop_
_entity.id
_entity.type
_entity.pdbx_description
1 polymer ?
#
loop_
_entity_poly.entity_id
_entity_poly.type
_entity_poly.pdbx_seq_one_letter_code
_entity_poly.pdbx_strand_id
1 'polypeptide(L)'
;MAPCITSGDRLGDLADRLRTACLAGDARKMESVFQEMVDVDEECADAWFGLGMLSMQDARFEDAYDFLSEFVSFAEDGEAAEDAEVLLCFLERTLSGERDVHNDLLEEVDEQFLRRHFTPEELDEPQTELGRLTVREAINTPVGKNAVLALIREDNRFMRAATERGLALVMQSVPVKDAH
;
A
#
# COMPACT_ATOMS: atom_id res chain seq x y z
N MET A 1 -21.65 -20.33 32.26
CA MET A 1 -20.79 -20.80 31.16
C MET A 1 -20.91 -19.78 30.05
N ALA A 2 -19.94 -18.89 29.93
CA ALA A 2 -19.89 -17.91 28.84
C ALA A 2 -19.34 -18.61 27.58
N PRO A 3 -19.85 -18.32 26.38
CA PRO A 3 -19.33 -18.96 25.18
C PRO A 3 -17.94 -18.37 24.87
N CYS A 4 -16.95 -19.24 24.73
CA CYS A 4 -15.67 -18.89 24.12
C CYS A 4 -15.96 -18.50 22.67
N ILE A 5 -15.91 -17.20 22.36
CA ILE A 5 -15.83 -16.73 20.99
C ILE A 5 -14.45 -17.17 20.51
N THR A 6 -14.40 -18.26 19.75
CA THR A 6 -13.17 -18.74 19.12
C THR A 6 -12.70 -17.69 18.13
N SER A 7 -11.42 -17.31 18.17
CA SER A 7 -10.83 -16.26 17.32
C SER A 7 -11.13 -16.44 15.81
N GLY A 8 -11.44 -17.67 15.37
CA GLY A 8 -11.90 -17.96 14.01
C GLY A 8 -13.24 -17.33 13.61
N ASP A 9 -14.20 -17.17 14.54
CA ASP A 9 -15.50 -16.55 14.22
C ASP A 9 -15.36 -15.04 14.02
N ARG A 10 -14.51 -14.41 14.86
CA ARG A 10 -14.28 -12.96 14.80
C ARG A 10 -13.50 -12.55 13.55
N LEU A 11 -12.52 -13.37 13.12
CA LEU A 11 -11.79 -13.15 11.87
C LEU A 11 -12.69 -13.38 10.64
N GLY A 12 -13.61 -14.36 10.68
CA GLY A 12 -14.60 -14.56 9.62
C GLY A 12 -15.52 -13.35 9.43
N ASP A 13 -16.04 -12.80 10.53
CA ASP A 13 -16.85 -11.57 10.50
C ASP A 13 -16.07 -10.37 9.95
N LEU A 14 -14.79 -10.22 10.33
CA LEU A 14 -13.91 -9.18 9.82
C LEU A 14 -13.66 -9.35 8.31
N ALA A 15 -13.44 -10.58 7.84
CA ALA A 15 -13.24 -10.88 6.43
C ALA A 15 -14.47 -10.52 5.58
N ASP A 16 -15.69 -10.84 6.03
CA ASP A 16 -16.92 -10.48 5.30
C ASP A 16 -17.17 -8.96 5.29
N ARG A 17 -16.85 -8.27 6.39
CA ARG A 17 -16.90 -6.80 6.46
C ARG A 17 -15.87 -6.17 5.52
N LEU A 18 -14.64 -6.71 5.49
CA LEU A 18 -13.57 -6.24 4.62
C LEU A 18 -13.99 -6.40 3.16
N ARG A 19 -14.49 -7.57 2.76
CA ARG A 19 -15.00 -7.82 1.41
C ARG A 19 -16.06 -6.80 1.01
N THR A 20 -17.01 -6.54 1.91
CA THR A 20 -18.10 -5.59 1.66
C THR A 20 -17.55 -4.17 1.47
N ALA A 21 -16.57 -3.77 2.29
CA ALA A 21 -15.91 -2.46 2.18
C ALA A 21 -15.09 -2.33 0.89
N CYS A 22 -14.34 -3.37 0.51
CA CYS A 22 -13.58 -3.46 -0.75
C CYS A 22 -14.51 -3.31 -1.96
N LEU A 23 -15.61 -4.08 -2.01
CA LEU A 23 -16.58 -4.01 -3.11
C LEU A 23 -17.31 -2.66 -3.18
N ALA A 24 -17.46 -1.98 -2.05
CA ALA A 24 -18.05 -0.65 -1.98
C ALA A 24 -17.04 0.47 -2.29
N GLY A 25 -15.74 0.19 -2.35
CA GLY A 25 -14.68 1.20 -2.44
C GLY A 25 -14.65 2.14 -1.22
N ASP A 26 -15.12 1.69 -0.06
CA ASP A 26 -15.25 2.53 1.14
C ASP A 26 -13.95 2.52 1.95
N ALA A 27 -13.05 3.46 1.64
CA ALA A 27 -11.71 3.55 2.23
C ALA A 27 -11.74 3.60 3.77
N ARG A 28 -12.66 4.38 4.34
CA ARG A 28 -12.78 4.53 5.80
C ARG A 28 -13.19 3.24 6.48
N LYS A 29 -14.11 2.48 5.86
CA LYS A 29 -14.49 1.18 6.39
C LYS A 29 -13.38 0.15 6.23
N MET A 30 -12.66 0.15 5.11
CA MET A 30 -11.51 -0.74 4.94
C MET A 30 -10.45 -0.48 5.98
N GLU A 31 -10.09 0.79 6.21
CA GLU A 31 -9.13 1.19 7.25
C GLU A 31 -9.57 0.70 8.63
N SER A 32 -10.83 0.96 9.02
CA SER A 32 -11.37 0.49 10.30
C SER A 32 -11.31 -1.03 10.44
N VAL A 33 -11.57 -1.78 9.36
CA VAL A 33 -11.54 -3.24 9.41
C VAL A 33 -10.10 -3.76 9.47
N PHE A 34 -9.17 -3.20 8.71
CA PHE A 34 -7.76 -3.57 8.81
C PHE A 34 -7.19 -3.29 10.19
N GLN A 35 -7.53 -2.16 10.81
CA GLN A 35 -7.13 -1.87 12.19
C GLN A 35 -7.67 -2.91 13.16
N GLU A 36 -8.95 -3.30 13.04
CA GLU A 36 -9.52 -4.36 13.86
C GLU A 36 -8.88 -5.73 13.61
N MET A 37 -8.38 -6.00 12.40
CA MET A 37 -7.64 -7.23 12.10
C MET A 37 -6.27 -7.23 12.78
N VAL A 38 -5.53 -6.12 12.73
CA VAL A 38 -4.27 -5.94 13.48
C VAL A 38 -4.49 -6.09 14.99
N ASP A 39 -5.58 -5.54 15.53
CA ASP A 39 -5.92 -5.66 16.95
C ASP A 39 -6.22 -7.11 17.38
N VAL A 40 -6.61 -7.97 16.44
CA VAL A 40 -6.88 -9.40 16.67
C VAL A 40 -5.64 -10.26 16.42
N ASP A 41 -4.87 -9.91 15.40
CA ASP A 41 -3.67 -10.59 14.95
C ASP A 41 -2.63 -9.56 14.50
N GLU A 42 -1.68 -9.25 15.40
CA GLU A 42 -0.64 -8.25 15.17
C GLU A 42 0.36 -8.68 14.09
N GLU A 43 0.45 -9.97 13.77
CA GLU A 43 1.33 -10.52 12.73
C GLU A 43 0.63 -10.57 11.36
N CYS A 44 -0.60 -10.05 11.24
CA CYS A 44 -1.34 -10.01 9.99
C CYS A 44 -0.75 -8.99 9.00
N ALA A 45 0.29 -9.41 8.28
CA ALA A 45 1.00 -8.59 7.29
C ALA A 45 0.05 -7.93 6.28
N ASP A 46 -0.95 -8.66 5.77
CA ASP A 46 -1.90 -8.11 4.79
C ASP A 46 -2.72 -6.93 5.34
N ALA A 47 -3.00 -6.91 6.64
CA ALA A 47 -3.71 -5.81 7.27
C ALA A 47 -2.81 -4.57 7.38
N TRP A 48 -1.54 -4.74 7.77
CA TRP A 48 -0.54 -3.68 7.79
C TRP A 48 -0.33 -3.07 6.39
N PHE A 49 -0.21 -3.90 5.36
CA PHE A 49 -0.12 -3.44 3.97
C PHE A 49 -1.35 -2.61 3.57
N GLY A 50 -2.55 -3.09 3.90
CA GLY A 50 -3.81 -2.40 3.63
C GLY A 50 -3.86 -1.01 4.27
N LEU A 51 -3.46 -0.89 5.54
CA LEU A 51 -3.36 0.38 6.26
C LEU A 51 -2.32 1.32 5.63
N GLY A 52 -1.16 0.79 5.24
CA GLY A 52 -0.11 1.54 4.55
C GLY A 52 -0.60 2.14 3.24
N MET A 53 -1.24 1.34 2.38
CA MET A 53 -1.79 1.79 1.11
C MET A 53 -2.93 2.82 1.27
N LEU A 54 -3.81 2.65 2.25
CA LEU A 54 -4.87 3.64 2.52
C LEU A 54 -4.29 4.96 3.05
N SER A 55 -3.25 4.89 3.88
CA SER A 55 -2.53 6.07 4.38
C SER A 55 -1.80 6.80 3.24
N MET A 56 -1.22 6.06 2.28
CA MET A 56 -0.69 6.62 1.03
C MET A 56 -1.76 7.34 0.23
N GLN A 57 -2.95 6.72 0.09
CA GLN A 57 -4.08 7.33 -0.61
C GLN A 57 -4.52 8.65 0.04
N ASP A 58 -4.47 8.75 1.37
CA ASP A 58 -4.82 9.94 2.13
C ASP A 58 -3.67 10.96 2.29
N ALA A 59 -2.49 10.68 1.73
CA ALA A 59 -1.25 11.45 1.94
C ALA A 59 -0.82 11.59 3.42
N ARG A 60 -1.16 10.61 4.24
CA ARG A 60 -0.60 10.44 5.59
C ARG A 60 0.68 9.63 5.49
N PHE A 61 1.73 10.26 4.96
CA PHE A 61 2.97 9.56 4.60
C PHE A 61 3.77 9.03 5.80
N GLU A 62 3.70 9.70 6.96
CA GLU A 62 4.32 9.22 8.20
C GLU A 62 3.62 7.93 8.66
N ASP A 63 2.28 7.95 8.80
CA ASP A 63 1.49 6.75 9.11
C ASP A 63 1.73 5.62 8.09
N ALA A 64 1.79 5.97 6.79
CA ALA A 64 2.06 4.99 5.74
C ALA A 64 3.43 4.34 5.90
N TYR A 65 4.46 5.11 6.26
CA TYR A 65 5.79 4.60 6.51
C TYR A 65 5.81 3.62 7.68
N ASP A 66 5.17 3.98 8.79
CA ASP A 66 5.09 3.12 9.98
C ASP A 66 4.38 1.80 9.64
N PHE A 67 3.20 1.86 9.01
CA PHE A 67 2.44 0.66 8.65
C PHE A 67 3.15 -0.24 7.64
N LEU A 68 3.84 0.34 6.66
CA LEU A 68 4.60 -0.45 5.68
C LEU A 68 5.87 -1.05 6.29
N SER A 69 6.46 -0.40 7.29
CA SER A 69 7.60 -0.95 8.03
C SER A 69 7.18 -2.16 8.86
N GLU A 70 6.02 -2.11 9.52
CA GLU A 70 5.43 -3.27 10.19
C GLU A 70 5.10 -4.39 9.19
N PHE A 71 4.53 -4.05 8.03
CA PHE A 71 4.29 -5.03 6.97
C PHE A 71 5.56 -5.77 6.56
N VAL A 72 6.65 -5.06 6.25
CA VAL A 72 7.93 -5.67 5.87
C VAL A 72 8.50 -6.54 7.00
N SER A 73 8.23 -6.19 8.27
CA SER A 73 8.71 -6.97 9.43
C SER A 73 8.01 -8.33 9.57
N PHE A 74 6.77 -8.47 9.08
CA PHE A 74 5.98 -9.70 9.17
C PHE A 74 5.81 -10.43 7.83
N ALA A 75 6.05 -9.76 6.71
CA ALA A 75 5.95 -10.37 5.39
C ALA A 75 7.05 -11.42 5.19
N GLU A 76 6.68 -12.57 4.62
CA GLU A 76 7.68 -13.48 4.06
C GLU A 76 8.35 -12.84 2.84
N ASP A 77 9.63 -13.15 2.64
CA ASP A 77 10.39 -12.69 1.47
C ASP A 77 9.60 -12.96 0.17
N GLY A 78 9.31 -11.90 -0.58
CA GLY A 78 8.55 -11.98 -1.82
C GLY A 78 8.29 -10.61 -2.45
N GLU A 79 7.73 -10.63 -3.66
CA GLU A 79 7.52 -9.43 -4.49
C GLU A 79 6.80 -8.30 -3.73
N ALA A 80 5.83 -8.63 -2.87
CA ALA A 80 5.10 -7.62 -2.11
C ALA A 80 5.97 -6.93 -1.03
N ALA A 81 6.88 -7.67 -0.38
CA ALA A 81 7.82 -7.11 0.58
C ALA A 81 8.84 -6.21 -0.14
N GLU A 82 9.39 -6.68 -1.26
CA GLU A 82 10.32 -5.90 -2.10
C GLU A 82 9.66 -4.59 -2.59
N ASP A 83 8.42 -4.65 -3.07
CA ASP A 83 7.66 -3.47 -3.49
C ASP A 83 7.47 -2.47 -2.34
N ALA A 84 7.18 -2.96 -1.13
CA ALA A 84 7.00 -2.11 0.04
C ALA A 84 8.33 -1.48 0.48
N GLU A 85 9.44 -2.20 0.42
CA GLU A 85 10.78 -1.67 0.70
C GLU A 85 11.17 -0.56 -0.28
N VAL A 86 10.89 -0.75 -1.57
CA VAL A 86 11.10 0.26 -2.61
C VAL A 86 10.28 1.52 -2.31
N LEU A 87 9.01 1.35 -1.92
CA LEU A 87 8.15 2.46 -1.53
C LEU A 87 8.61 3.17 -0.25
N LEU A 88 9.05 2.42 0.77
CA LEU A 88 9.61 2.98 2.01
C LEU A 88 10.85 3.82 1.73
N CYS A 89 11.77 3.31 0.90
CA CYS A 89 12.96 4.06 0.46
C CYS A 89 12.56 5.36 -0.27
N PHE A 90 11.54 5.30 -1.13
CA PHE A 90 11.03 6.47 -1.83
C PHE A 90 10.41 7.51 -0.89
N LEU A 91 9.63 7.04 0.11
CA LEU A 91 9.00 7.89 1.12
C LEU A 91 10.02 8.56 2.04
N GLU A 92 11.00 7.81 2.56
CA GLU A 92 12.04 8.35 3.44
C GLU A 92 12.75 9.55 2.78
N ARG A 93 13.09 9.42 1.50
CA ARG A 93 13.73 10.49 0.71
C ARG A 93 12.79 11.63 0.37
N THR A 94 11.49 11.35 0.26
CA THR A 94 10.49 12.40 0.03
C THR A 94 10.25 13.21 1.31
N LEU A 95 10.27 12.55 2.47
CA LEU A 95 10.02 13.14 3.79
C LEU A 95 11.24 13.85 4.38
N SER A 96 12.46 13.31 4.17
CA SER A 96 13.69 13.92 4.70
C SER A 96 13.96 15.31 4.13
N GLY A 97 13.46 15.60 2.92
CA GLY A 97 13.61 16.89 2.25
C GLY A 97 15.07 17.24 1.89
N GLU A 98 16.01 16.32 2.12
CA GLU A 98 17.41 16.50 1.76
C GLU A 98 17.56 16.41 0.24
N ARG A 99 18.46 17.21 -0.32
CA ARG A 99 18.80 17.07 -1.74
C ARG A 99 19.59 15.78 -1.87
N ASP A 100 19.03 14.82 -2.60
CA ASP A 100 19.72 13.58 -2.92
C ASP A 100 21.11 13.89 -3.51
N VAL A 101 22.13 13.34 -2.88
CA VAL A 101 23.44 13.22 -3.50
C VAL A 101 23.29 12.17 -4.60
N HIS A 102 23.73 12.48 -5.82
CA HIS A 102 23.68 11.56 -6.96
C HIS A 102 24.29 10.21 -6.54
N ASN A 103 23.46 9.16 -6.56
CA ASN A 103 23.83 7.82 -6.13
C ASN A 103 23.13 6.82 -7.06
N ASP A 104 23.91 6.10 -7.86
CA ASP A 104 23.39 5.19 -8.90
C ASP A 104 22.44 4.12 -8.32
N LEU A 105 22.66 3.70 -7.07
CA LEU A 105 21.77 2.76 -6.37
C LEU A 105 20.40 3.38 -6.08
N LEU A 106 20.38 4.69 -5.79
CA LEU A 106 19.15 5.42 -5.50
C LEU A 106 18.33 5.68 -6.77
N GLU A 107 18.98 5.85 -7.91
CA GLU A 107 18.30 5.94 -9.22
C GLU A 107 17.65 4.61 -9.60
N GLU A 108 18.30 3.49 -9.30
CA GLU A 108 17.73 2.17 -9.55
C GLU A 108 16.46 1.95 -8.71
N VAL A 109 16.48 2.32 -7.42
CA VAL A 109 15.30 2.25 -6.55
C VAL A 109 14.18 3.16 -7.05
N ASP A 110 14.49 4.39 -7.46
CA ASP A 110 13.50 5.31 -8.01
C ASP A 110 12.90 4.75 -9.32
N GLU A 111 13.71 4.19 -10.23
CA GLU A 111 13.22 3.56 -11.47
C GLU A 111 12.39 2.31 -11.20
N GLN A 112 12.73 1.50 -10.18
CA GLN A 112 11.90 0.37 -9.75
C GLN A 112 10.53 0.83 -9.25
N PHE A 113 10.51 1.83 -8.37
CA PHE A 113 9.26 2.46 -7.90
C PHE A 113 8.41 2.95 -9.08
N LEU A 114 9.03 3.66 -10.01
CA LEU A 114 8.37 4.20 -11.19
C LEU A 114 7.79 3.11 -12.09
N ARG A 115 8.52 2.02 -12.35
CA ARG A 115 8.01 0.90 -13.16
C ARG A 115 6.90 0.12 -12.50
N ARG A 116 6.85 0.11 -11.16
CA ARG A 116 5.76 -0.55 -10.43
C ARG A 116 4.46 0.23 -10.56
N HIS A 117 4.57 1.55 -10.56
CA HIS A 117 3.39 2.39 -10.62
C HIS A 117 2.98 2.76 -12.03
N PHE A 118 3.89 2.95 -12.99
CA PHE A 118 3.62 3.53 -14.30
C PHE A 118 4.02 2.61 -15.47
N THR A 119 3.31 2.73 -16.60
CA THR A 119 3.75 2.07 -17.85
C THR A 119 4.95 2.80 -18.46
N PRO A 120 5.75 2.14 -19.31
CA PRO A 120 6.87 2.80 -20.00
C PRO A 120 6.46 4.08 -20.75
N GLU A 121 5.27 4.11 -21.33
CA GLU A 121 4.73 5.28 -22.03
C GLU A 121 4.43 6.43 -21.06
N GLU A 122 3.79 6.15 -19.92
CA GLU A 122 3.49 7.15 -18.90
C GLU A 122 4.76 7.79 -18.30
N LEU A 123 5.86 7.03 -18.27
CA LEU A 123 7.15 7.50 -17.73
C LEU A 123 7.86 8.51 -18.64
N ASP A 124 7.69 8.37 -19.94
CA ASP A 124 8.38 9.17 -20.96
C ASP A 124 7.52 10.28 -21.56
N GLU A 125 6.20 10.23 -21.37
CA GLU A 125 5.29 11.28 -21.82
C GLU A 125 5.19 12.44 -20.80
N PRO A 126 5.33 13.70 -21.27
CA PRO A 126 5.13 14.87 -20.42
C PRO A 126 3.70 14.95 -19.87
N GLN A 127 3.58 15.05 -18.55
CA GLN A 127 2.29 15.13 -17.85
C GLN A 127 1.93 16.60 -17.57
N THR A 128 0.67 16.97 -17.78
CA THR A 128 0.22 18.36 -17.58
C THR A 128 0.25 18.74 -16.10
N GLU A 129 -0.10 17.79 -15.26
CA GLU A 129 -0.13 17.78 -13.81
C GLU A 129 1.27 17.98 -13.21
N LEU A 130 2.32 17.55 -13.93
CA LEU A 130 3.72 17.74 -13.57
C LEU A 130 4.34 19.00 -14.20
N GLY A 131 3.52 19.90 -14.75
CA GLY A 131 4.02 21.11 -15.40
C GLY A 131 4.72 20.84 -16.74
N ARG A 132 4.32 19.78 -17.45
CA ARG A 132 4.93 19.28 -18.70
C ARG A 132 6.32 18.66 -18.52
N LEU A 133 6.62 18.19 -17.31
CA LEU A 133 7.73 17.28 -17.08
C LEU A 133 7.25 15.84 -17.29
N THR A 134 8.17 14.95 -17.66
CA THR A 134 7.93 13.52 -17.56
C THR A 134 7.98 13.07 -16.09
N VAL A 135 7.48 11.86 -15.82
CA VAL A 135 7.55 11.30 -14.46
C VAL A 135 9.00 11.15 -14.00
N ARG A 136 9.90 10.68 -14.90
CA ARG A 136 11.34 10.55 -14.62
C ARG A 136 12.02 11.89 -14.34
N GLU A 137 11.61 12.94 -15.03
CA GLU A 137 12.13 14.28 -14.77
C GLU A 137 11.68 14.82 -13.41
N ALA A 138 10.40 14.60 -13.07
CA ALA A 138 9.79 15.13 -11.85
C ALA A 138 10.44 14.58 -10.57
N ILE A 139 10.74 13.28 -10.50
CA ILE A 139 11.28 12.66 -9.29
C ILE A 139 12.64 13.21 -8.84
N ASN A 140 13.36 13.94 -9.70
CA ASN A 140 14.65 14.55 -9.38
C ASN A 140 14.56 15.72 -8.39
N THR A 141 13.35 16.11 -7.99
CA THR A 141 13.13 17.18 -7.01
C THR A 141 12.14 16.75 -5.94
N PRO A 142 12.27 17.22 -4.68
CA PRO A 142 11.28 16.92 -3.63
C PRO A 142 9.86 17.33 -4.01
N VAL A 143 9.70 18.46 -4.72
CA VAL A 143 8.40 18.93 -5.22
C VAL A 143 7.83 17.97 -6.25
N GLY A 144 8.64 17.49 -7.20
CA GLY A 144 8.19 16.57 -8.21
C GLY A 144 7.94 15.15 -7.68
N LYS A 145 8.69 14.65 -6.69
CA LYS A 145 8.34 13.40 -5.98
C LYS A 145 6.95 13.46 -5.35
N ASN A 146 6.65 14.56 -4.64
CA ASN A 146 5.31 14.79 -4.10
C ASN A 146 4.23 14.89 -5.18
N ALA A 147 4.54 15.50 -6.33
CA ALA A 147 3.61 15.57 -7.46
C ALA A 147 3.37 14.19 -8.11
N VAL A 148 4.40 13.34 -8.19
CA VAL A 148 4.27 11.95 -8.65
C VAL A 148 3.41 11.13 -7.68
N LEU A 149 3.61 11.28 -6.36
CA LEU A 149 2.73 10.64 -5.37
C LEU A 149 1.28 11.13 -5.51
N ALA A 150 1.07 12.43 -5.79
CA ALA A 150 -0.26 12.97 -6.03
C ALA A 150 -0.92 12.35 -7.28
N LEU A 151 -0.19 12.18 -8.38
CA LEU A 151 -0.68 11.50 -9.59
C LEU A 151 -1.12 10.06 -9.29
N ILE A 152 -0.30 9.29 -8.58
CA ILE A 152 -0.60 7.91 -8.21
C ILE A 152 -1.89 7.84 -7.37
N ARG A 153 -2.10 8.82 -6.48
CA ARG A 153 -3.30 8.93 -5.65
C ARG A 153 -4.53 9.34 -6.45
N GLU A 154 -4.41 10.28 -7.38
CA GLU A 154 -5.52 10.72 -8.25
C GLU A 154 -6.06 9.56 -9.10
N ASP A 155 -5.16 8.68 -9.55
CA ASP A 155 -5.51 7.44 -10.26
C ASP A 155 -5.96 6.30 -9.33
N ASN A 156 -6.07 6.56 -8.02
CA ASN A 156 -6.44 5.58 -7.00
C ASN A 156 -5.56 4.32 -7.01
N ARG A 157 -4.30 4.41 -7.44
CA ARG A 157 -3.44 3.22 -7.59
C ARG A 157 -3.17 2.57 -6.22
N PHE A 158 -2.98 3.36 -5.16
CA PHE A 158 -2.84 2.85 -3.78
C PHE A 158 -4.13 2.23 -3.25
N MET A 159 -5.27 2.91 -3.46
CA MET A 159 -6.58 2.38 -3.07
C MET A 159 -6.89 1.03 -3.74
N ARG A 160 -6.53 0.85 -5.02
CA ARG A 160 -6.66 -0.44 -5.72
C ARG A 160 -5.78 -1.50 -5.09
N ALA A 161 -4.52 -1.18 -4.79
CA ALA A 161 -3.61 -2.12 -4.13
C ALA A 161 -4.16 -2.59 -2.77
N ALA A 162 -4.68 -1.68 -1.93
CA ALA A 162 -5.35 -2.03 -0.67
C ALA A 162 -6.56 -2.95 -0.89
N THR A 163 -7.36 -2.66 -1.93
CA THR A 163 -8.57 -3.42 -2.27
C THR A 163 -8.25 -4.82 -2.76
N GLU A 164 -7.28 -4.94 -3.68
CA GLU A 164 -6.83 -6.22 -4.23
C GLU A 164 -6.26 -7.12 -3.13
N ARG A 165 -5.41 -6.55 -2.27
CA ARG A 165 -4.84 -7.28 -1.13
C ARG A 165 -5.91 -7.72 -0.13
N GLY A 166 -6.83 -6.82 0.23
CA GLY A 166 -7.95 -7.13 1.12
C GLY A 166 -8.84 -8.24 0.57
N LEU A 167 -9.15 -8.23 -0.73
CA LEU A 167 -9.92 -9.31 -1.37
C LEU A 167 -9.15 -10.63 -1.39
N ALA A 168 -7.83 -10.62 -1.64
CA ALA A 168 -7.00 -11.81 -1.60
C ALA A 168 -6.97 -12.46 -0.21
N LEU A 169 -6.79 -11.65 0.85
CA LEU A 169 -6.84 -12.09 2.25
C LEU A 169 -8.18 -12.76 2.59
N VAL A 170 -9.29 -12.16 2.12
CA VAL A 170 -10.63 -12.73 2.33
C VAL A 170 -10.81 -14.06 1.58
N MET A 171 -10.20 -14.24 0.41
CA MET A 171 -10.30 -15.50 -0.33
C MET A 171 -9.52 -16.65 0.35
N GLN A 172 -8.43 -16.35 1.05
CA GLN A 172 -7.63 -17.34 1.77
C GLN A 172 -8.25 -17.76 3.12
N SER A 173 -9.07 -16.90 3.72
CA SER A 173 -9.72 -17.12 5.02
C SER A 173 -11.06 -17.87 4.95
N VAL A 174 -11.61 -18.12 3.75
CA VAL A 174 -12.78 -19.01 3.60
C VAL A 174 -12.30 -20.46 3.69
N PRO A 175 -12.69 -21.23 4.73
CA PRO A 175 -12.46 -22.66 4.69
C PRO A 175 -13.22 -23.22 3.49
N VAL A 176 -12.50 -23.93 2.61
CA VAL A 176 -13.12 -24.82 1.63
C VAL A 176 -14.00 -25.76 2.45
N LYS A 177 -15.30 -25.48 2.53
CA LYS A 177 -16.26 -26.47 2.98
C LYS A 177 -16.19 -27.55 1.93
N ASP A 178 -15.44 -28.60 2.25
CA ASP A 178 -15.36 -29.84 1.50
C ASP A 178 -16.75 -30.18 0.99
N ALA A 179 -16.86 -30.24 -0.33
CA ALA A 179 -18.04 -30.77 -1.00
C ALA A 179 -18.15 -32.24 -0.61
N HIS A 180 -19.14 -32.56 0.23
CA HIS A 180 -19.63 -33.91 0.43
C HIS A 180 -20.31 -34.46 -0.82
#